data_AF-A0A2M8FD34-F1
#
_entry.id   AF-A0A2M8FD34-F1
#
_cell.length_a   1.000
_cell.length_b   1.000
_cell.length_c   1.000
_cell.angle_alpha   90.00
_cell.angle_beta   90.00
_cell.angle_gamma   90.00
#
_symmetry.space_group_name_H-M   'P 1'
#
loop_
_entity.id
_entity.type
_entity.pdbx_description
1 polymer ?
#
loop_
_entity_poly.entity_id
_entity_poly.type
_entity_poly.pdbx_seq_one_letter_code
_entity_poly.pdbx_strand_id
1 'polypeptide(L)'
;MENINQESTEKVKVNTDPVFTKKTFFKPIYLFISAFLIITLLLIVWVIFQPESKTSEKTADNTKKMVSVEEAVEKAGYKIYWNGNKNDNTGRNIIADDTRKTSTTHYDSVGLGYQEAYPDNIMMALGVFKGWEKIENSTDIYILLENPTTKNIFKGRITFENSFLNLITSGNSKQNTPTLFLVEDLNYGPATEKTWKNDYVSLIFETNRQELSQKAIKVGDVVAVRTILENVPGYQIVRKDNKGVSVISKVVIRRFGGASELIKELK
;
A
#
# COMPACT_ATOMS: atom_id res chain seq x y z
N MET A 1 -36.66 -95.83 -30.58
CA MET A 1 -37.73 -94.80 -30.57
C MET A 1 -37.17 -93.55 -31.21
N GLU A 2 -37.89 -93.06 -32.22
CA GLU A 2 -37.97 -91.69 -32.75
C GLU A 2 -36.70 -90.81 -32.82
N ASN A 3 -36.16 -90.73 -34.04
CA ASN A 3 -36.33 -89.63 -35.00
C ASN A 3 -36.46 -88.16 -34.50
N ILE A 4 -35.81 -87.28 -35.28
CA ILE A 4 -36.07 -85.84 -35.49
C ILE A 4 -35.46 -84.89 -34.43
N ASN A 5 -34.45 -84.10 -34.82
CA ASN A 5 -34.72 -82.79 -35.43
C ASN A 5 -33.44 -82.11 -35.97
N GLN A 6 -33.58 -81.52 -37.17
CA GLN A 6 -32.63 -80.59 -37.77
C GLN A 6 -32.67 -79.25 -37.04
N GLU A 7 -31.53 -78.57 -36.94
CA GLU A 7 -31.52 -77.11 -36.92
C GLU A 7 -30.34 -76.57 -37.73
N SER A 8 -30.70 -75.77 -38.73
CA SER A 8 -29.81 -75.08 -39.66
C SER A 8 -29.12 -73.90 -38.98
N THR A 9 -27.81 -73.72 -39.21
CA THR A 9 -27.15 -72.44 -38.97
C THR A 9 -26.72 -71.82 -40.28
N GLU A 10 -27.48 -70.80 -40.65
CA GLU A 10 -27.28 -69.89 -41.76
C GLU A 10 -26.00 -69.07 -41.54
N LYS A 11 -25.06 -69.13 -42.50
CA LYS A 11 -23.82 -68.34 -42.45
C LYS A 11 -24.12 -66.91 -42.90
N VAL A 12 -24.24 -66.00 -41.94
CA VAL A 12 -24.34 -64.55 -42.17
C VAL A 12 -23.04 -64.03 -42.79
N LYS A 13 -23.15 -63.43 -43.99
CA LYS A 13 -22.08 -62.65 -44.63
C LYS A 13 -21.86 -61.36 -43.85
N VAL A 14 -20.68 -61.17 -43.28
CA VAL A 14 -20.23 -59.86 -42.79
C VAL A 14 -19.45 -59.18 -43.90
N ASN A 15 -20.04 -58.10 -44.42
CA ASN A 15 -19.47 -57.18 -45.38
C ASN A 15 -18.67 -56.12 -44.61
N THR A 16 -17.36 -56.03 -44.83
CA THR A 16 -16.56 -54.91 -44.32
C THR A 16 -15.63 -54.42 -45.41
N ASP A 17 -16.04 -53.34 -46.07
CA ASP A 17 -15.13 -52.35 -46.61
C ASP A 17 -15.79 -50.97 -46.53
N PRO A 18 -15.30 -50.06 -45.66
CA PRO A 18 -15.45 -48.64 -45.90
C PRO A 18 -14.21 -48.14 -46.65
N VAL A 19 -14.39 -47.81 -47.94
CA VAL A 19 -13.42 -47.07 -48.74
C VAL A 19 -13.31 -45.65 -48.16
N PHE A 20 -12.37 -45.45 -47.25
CA PHE A 20 -11.98 -44.12 -46.75
C PHE A 20 -11.19 -43.39 -47.83
N THR A 21 -11.88 -42.64 -48.69
CA THR A 21 -11.22 -41.69 -49.61
C THR A 21 -10.80 -40.44 -48.84
N LYS A 22 -9.49 -40.23 -48.68
CA LYS A 22 -8.85 -39.07 -48.02
C LYS A 22 -9.36 -37.68 -48.45
N LYS A 23 -10.11 -37.54 -49.56
CA LYS A 23 -10.52 -36.24 -50.11
C LYS A 23 -11.69 -35.56 -49.39
N THR A 24 -12.52 -36.26 -48.63
CA THR A 24 -13.71 -35.67 -47.97
C THR A 24 -13.43 -35.15 -46.56
N PHE A 25 -12.36 -35.60 -45.89
CA PHE A 25 -12.09 -35.22 -44.50
C PHE A 25 -11.41 -33.85 -44.33
N PHE A 26 -10.69 -33.37 -45.34
CA PHE A 26 -9.93 -32.12 -45.22
C PHE A 26 -10.75 -30.85 -45.46
N LYS A 27 -11.84 -30.91 -46.24
CA LYS A 27 -12.69 -29.75 -46.52
C LYS A 27 -13.24 -29.03 -45.27
N PRO A 28 -13.80 -29.73 -44.26
CA PRO A 28 -14.29 -29.05 -43.06
C PRO A 28 -13.14 -28.45 -42.23
N ILE A 29 -11.97 -29.08 -42.20
CA ILE A 29 -10.80 -28.59 -41.47
C ILE A 29 -10.28 -27.29 -42.11
N TYR A 30 -10.17 -27.23 -43.44
CA TYR A 30 -9.76 -26.02 -44.13
C TYR A 30 -10.75 -24.86 -43.95
N LEU A 31 -12.06 -25.15 -43.93
CA LEU A 31 -13.09 -24.15 -43.63
C LEU A 31 -13.00 -23.63 -42.20
N PHE A 32 -12.68 -24.50 -41.24
CA PHE A 32 -12.52 -24.11 -39.84
C PHE A 32 -11.27 -23.23 -39.65
N ILE A 33 -10.14 -23.62 -40.24
CA ILE A 33 -8.88 -22.85 -40.16
C ILE A 33 -9.05 -21.49 -40.85
N SER A 34 -9.70 -21.44 -42.02
CA SER A 34 -9.92 -20.16 -42.71
C SER A 34 -10.86 -19.23 -41.94
N ALA A 35 -11.95 -19.76 -41.36
CA ALA A 35 -12.85 -18.97 -40.50
C ALA A 35 -12.13 -18.44 -39.26
N PHE A 36 -11.30 -19.27 -38.61
CA PHE A 36 -10.51 -18.86 -37.45
C PHE A 36 -9.53 -17.74 -37.78
N LEU A 37 -8.82 -17.85 -38.92
CA LEU A 37 -7.90 -16.81 -39.38
C LEU A 37 -8.62 -15.49 -39.69
N ILE A 38 -9.80 -15.54 -40.32
CA ILE A 38 -10.60 -14.35 -40.61
C ILE A 38 -11.07 -13.66 -39.32
N ILE A 39 -11.57 -14.41 -38.34
CA ILE A 39 -12.01 -13.85 -37.05
C ILE A 39 -10.83 -13.21 -36.32
N THR A 40 -9.67 -13.87 -36.32
CA THR A 40 -8.45 -13.34 -35.68
C THR A 40 -8.00 -12.04 -36.34
N LEU A 41 -8.02 -11.99 -37.67
CA LEU A 41 -7.68 -10.77 -38.42
C LEU A 41 -8.66 -9.63 -38.12
N LEU A 42 -9.97 -9.92 -38.05
CA LEU A 42 -10.98 -8.94 -37.70
C LEU A 42 -10.81 -8.40 -36.28
N LEU A 43 -10.41 -9.24 -35.31
CA LEU A 43 -10.09 -8.81 -33.96
C LEU A 43 -8.85 -7.91 -33.91
N ILE A 44 -7.81 -8.24 -34.67
CA ILE A 44 -6.60 -7.40 -34.77
C ILE A 44 -6.95 -6.04 -35.39
N VAL A 45 -7.72 -6.02 -36.48
CA VAL A 45 -8.21 -4.78 -37.09
C VAL A 45 -9.07 -4.00 -36.10
N TRP A 46 -9.95 -4.65 -35.34
CA TRP A 46 -10.77 -3.98 -34.32
C TRP A 46 -9.92 -3.39 -33.18
N VAL A 47 -8.84 -4.03 -32.77
CA VAL A 47 -7.90 -3.51 -31.76
C VAL A 47 -7.07 -2.34 -32.31
N ILE A 48 -6.56 -2.44 -33.53
CA ILE A 48 -5.75 -1.39 -34.17
C ILE A 48 -6.60 -0.17 -34.54
N PHE A 49 -7.83 -0.40 -34.99
CA PHE A 49 -8.79 0.64 -35.36
C PHE A 49 -9.80 0.90 -34.26
N GLN A 50 -9.51 0.55 -32.99
CA GLN A 50 -10.24 1.21 -31.92
C GLN A 50 -10.00 2.71 -32.13
N PRO A 51 -11.04 3.50 -32.43
CA PRO A 51 -10.87 4.94 -32.47
C PRO A 51 -10.32 5.27 -31.10
N GLU A 52 -9.12 5.86 -31.05
CA GLU A 52 -8.61 6.45 -29.82
C GLU A 52 -9.81 7.16 -29.22
N SER A 53 -10.32 6.63 -28.11
CA SER A 53 -11.40 7.28 -27.42
C SER A 53 -10.74 8.57 -26.99
N LYS A 54 -10.94 9.62 -27.79
CA LYS A 54 -10.72 10.99 -27.41
C LYS A 54 -11.76 11.22 -26.33
N THR A 55 -11.48 10.68 -25.14
CA THR A 55 -11.63 11.46 -23.94
C THR A 55 -10.87 12.72 -24.29
N SER A 56 -11.63 13.70 -24.76
CA SER A 56 -11.27 15.09 -24.64
C SER A 56 -10.91 15.24 -23.17
N GLU A 57 -9.62 15.04 -22.84
CA GLU A 57 -9.00 15.85 -21.83
C GLU A 57 -9.35 17.27 -22.27
N LYS A 58 -10.43 17.79 -21.67
CA LYS A 58 -10.43 19.19 -21.33
C LYS A 58 -9.10 19.34 -20.63
N THR A 59 -8.13 19.91 -21.33
CA THR A 59 -6.97 20.50 -20.73
C THR A 59 -7.57 21.54 -19.81
N ALA A 60 -7.90 21.10 -18.58
CA ALA A 60 -8.22 21.99 -17.51
C ALA A 60 -7.02 22.92 -17.48
N ASP A 61 -7.31 24.20 -17.65
CA ASP A 61 -6.34 25.25 -17.58
C ASP A 61 -5.52 25.04 -16.29
N ASN A 62 -4.33 24.45 -16.44
CA ASN A 62 -3.53 23.97 -15.32
C ASN A 62 -2.77 25.12 -14.65
N THR A 63 -3.10 26.36 -14.99
CA THR A 63 -3.01 27.51 -14.08
C THR A 63 -4.07 27.42 -12.98
N LYS A 64 -4.24 26.24 -12.38
CA LYS A 64 -4.80 26.13 -11.04
C LYS A 64 -3.75 26.76 -10.14
N LYS A 65 -3.91 28.07 -9.88
CA LYS A 65 -3.09 28.87 -8.97
C LYS A 65 -2.68 27.96 -7.82
N MET A 66 -1.38 27.72 -7.69
CA MET A 66 -0.84 26.85 -6.67
C MET A 66 -1.32 27.41 -5.34
N VAL A 67 -2.30 26.75 -4.74
CA VAL A 67 -2.89 27.20 -3.48
C VAL A 67 -1.75 27.12 -2.48
N SER A 68 -1.46 28.24 -1.80
CA SER A 68 -0.43 28.24 -0.76
C SER A 68 -0.80 27.23 0.33
N VAL A 69 0.19 26.70 1.04
CA VAL A 69 -0.09 25.79 2.17
C VAL A 69 -0.99 26.49 3.19
N GLU A 70 -0.80 27.77 3.45
CA GLU A 70 -1.64 28.57 4.34
C GLU A 70 -3.11 28.61 3.88
N GLU A 71 -3.38 28.89 2.61
CA GLU A 71 -4.74 28.87 2.04
C GLU A 71 -5.35 27.45 2.09
N ALA A 72 -4.55 26.41 1.83
CA ALA A 72 -5.01 25.02 1.89
C ALA A 72 -5.36 24.58 3.32
N VAL A 73 -4.55 25.00 4.30
CA VAL A 73 -4.78 24.78 5.73
C VAL A 73 -6.04 25.51 6.21
N GLU A 74 -6.20 26.79 5.85
CA GLU A 74 -7.39 27.58 6.21
C GLU A 74 -8.66 26.92 5.68
N LYS A 75 -8.64 26.51 4.40
CA LYS A 75 -9.77 25.79 3.77
C LYS A 75 -10.09 24.48 4.46
N ALA A 76 -9.06 23.75 4.92
CA ALA A 76 -9.24 22.52 5.65
C ALA A 76 -9.65 22.74 7.13
N GLY A 77 -9.70 23.98 7.61
CA GLY A 77 -10.30 24.32 8.91
C GLY A 77 -9.41 24.03 10.12
N TYR A 78 -8.09 24.07 9.95
CA TYR A 78 -7.14 24.01 11.08
C TYR A 78 -6.08 25.12 10.97
N LYS A 79 -5.22 25.24 11.98
CA LYS A 79 -4.09 26.20 11.99
C LYS A 79 -2.76 25.47 11.87
N ILE A 80 -1.71 26.20 11.48
CA ILE A 80 -0.34 25.69 11.48
C ILE A 80 0.32 26.05 12.81
N TYR A 81 0.76 25.04 13.56
CA TYR A 81 1.59 25.23 14.75
C TYR A 81 3.06 25.47 14.38
N TRP A 82 3.56 24.72 13.39
CA TRP A 82 4.94 24.82 12.94
C TRP A 82 5.05 24.60 11.43
N ASN A 83 5.92 25.37 10.76
CA ASN A 83 6.25 25.20 9.35
C ASN A 83 7.76 25.28 9.14
N GLY A 84 8.37 24.16 8.76
CA GLY A 84 9.81 24.06 8.48
C GLY A 84 10.24 24.66 7.14
N ASN A 85 9.30 24.86 6.21
CA ASN A 85 9.56 25.42 4.89
C ASN A 85 8.34 26.18 4.36
N LYS A 86 8.38 27.52 4.43
CA LYS A 86 7.28 28.39 3.96
C LYS A 86 7.05 28.33 2.45
N ASN A 87 8.00 27.79 1.68
CA ASN A 87 7.86 27.60 0.25
C ASN A 87 7.34 26.21 -0.12
N ASP A 88 7.15 25.33 0.87
CA ASP A 88 6.51 24.03 0.65
C ASP A 88 5.04 24.27 0.27
N ASN A 89 4.61 23.62 -0.81
CA ASN A 89 3.25 23.63 -1.32
C ASN A 89 2.54 22.28 -1.10
N THR A 90 3.27 21.29 -0.58
CA THR A 90 2.79 19.91 -0.40
C THR A 90 2.28 19.64 1.01
N GLY A 91 2.61 20.50 1.97
CA GLY A 91 2.25 20.31 3.39
C GLY A 91 3.10 19.25 4.10
N ARG A 92 4.23 18.83 3.51
CA ARG A 92 5.16 17.88 4.13
C ARG A 92 5.89 18.49 5.31
N ASN A 93 6.09 19.80 5.31
CA ASN A 93 6.88 20.48 6.33
C ASN A 93 6.04 21.15 7.43
N ILE A 94 4.75 20.85 7.53
CA ILE A 94 3.86 21.48 8.51
C ILE A 94 3.45 20.54 9.64
N ILE A 95 3.25 21.13 10.81
CA ILE A 95 2.56 20.53 11.94
C ILE A 95 1.32 21.35 12.18
N ALA A 96 0.16 20.70 12.14
CA ALA A 96 -1.10 21.33 12.45
C ALA A 96 -1.20 21.66 13.94
N ASP A 97 -2.03 22.63 14.28
CA ASP A 97 -2.34 23.00 15.65
C ASP A 97 -3.26 21.95 16.32
N ASP A 98 -3.10 21.77 17.63
CA ASP A 98 -3.78 20.77 18.46
C ASP A 98 -5.30 21.01 18.56
N THR A 99 -5.73 22.19 18.11
CA THR A 99 -7.13 22.61 17.95
C THR A 99 -7.93 21.70 17.00
N ARG A 100 -7.27 20.78 16.29
CA ARG A 100 -7.91 19.58 15.75
C ARG A 100 -8.35 18.64 16.89
N LYS A 101 -9.25 19.10 17.77
CA LYS A 101 -9.85 18.30 18.84
C LYS A 101 -10.63 17.15 18.25
N THR A 102 -9.99 15.98 18.23
CA THR A 102 -10.66 14.69 18.13
C THR A 102 -10.03 13.82 19.20
N SER A 103 -10.82 12.95 19.83
CA SER A 103 -10.34 11.90 20.73
C SER A 103 -9.41 10.88 20.03
N THR A 104 -8.99 11.14 18.79
CA THR A 104 -8.51 10.14 17.85
C THR A 104 -7.34 10.54 16.94
N THR A 105 -7.09 11.83 16.70
CA THR A 105 -5.96 12.32 15.88
C THR A 105 -4.76 12.61 16.76
N HIS A 106 -4.09 11.53 17.18
CA HIS A 106 -2.96 11.57 18.11
C HIS A 106 -1.65 12.10 17.50
N TYR A 107 -1.68 12.66 16.28
CA TYR A 107 -0.50 13.06 15.52
C TYR A 107 -0.42 14.57 15.27
N ASP A 108 -1.28 15.37 15.91
CA ASP A 108 -1.34 16.82 15.66
C ASP A 108 -0.56 17.65 16.71
N SER A 109 -0.15 17.06 17.82
CA SER A 109 0.74 17.75 18.78
C SER A 109 2.20 17.42 18.51
N VAL A 110 3.05 18.44 18.48
CA VAL A 110 4.51 18.26 18.48
C VAL A 110 4.90 17.57 19.76
N GLY A 111 5.37 16.33 19.68
CA GLY A 111 5.73 15.63 20.90
C GLY A 111 5.91 14.14 20.77
N LEU A 112 6.39 13.60 21.89
CA LEU A 112 6.43 12.18 22.18
C LEU A 112 5.19 11.89 23.02
N GLY A 113 4.29 11.07 22.48
CA GLY A 113 3.15 10.54 23.21
C GLY A 113 3.61 9.36 24.06
N TYR A 114 3.45 9.47 25.37
CA TYR A 114 3.89 8.45 26.32
C TYR A 114 2.72 7.59 26.80
N GLN A 115 3.04 6.39 27.26
CA GLN A 115 2.09 5.60 28.03
C GLN A 115 1.98 6.18 29.44
N GLU A 116 0.77 6.53 29.89
CA GLU A 116 0.55 7.22 31.17
C GLU A 116 1.14 6.47 32.37
N ALA A 117 1.01 5.14 32.39
CA ALA A 117 1.59 4.30 33.44
C ALA A 117 3.12 4.15 33.35
N TYR A 118 3.73 4.49 32.21
CA TYR A 118 5.15 4.29 31.93
C TYR A 118 5.69 5.45 31.07
N PRO A 119 6.07 6.59 31.68
CA PRO A 119 6.50 7.78 30.96
C PRO A 119 7.79 7.60 30.15
N ASP A 120 8.52 6.50 30.32
CA ASP A 120 9.67 6.15 29.47
C ASP A 120 9.27 5.37 28.20
N ASN A 121 8.00 4.98 28.09
CA ASN A 121 7.46 4.23 26.96
C ASN A 121 6.79 5.19 25.97
N ILE A 122 7.56 5.64 24.99
CA ILE A 122 7.06 6.44 23.88
C ILE A 122 6.18 5.55 22.99
N MET A 123 4.87 5.78 23.02
CA MET A 123 3.88 5.08 22.21
C MET A 123 3.77 5.68 20.79
N MET A 124 3.91 6.99 20.70
CA MET A 124 3.79 7.75 19.45
C MET A 124 4.81 8.87 19.43
N ALA A 125 5.27 9.24 18.24
CA ALA A 125 6.09 10.42 18.06
C ALA A 125 5.67 11.15 16.78
N LEU A 126 5.62 12.48 16.85
CA LEU A 126 5.55 13.36 15.69
C LEU A 126 6.81 14.21 15.67
N GLY A 127 7.53 14.18 14.56
CA GLY A 127 8.76 14.96 14.44
C GLY A 127 9.22 15.16 13.02
N VAL A 128 10.24 16.00 12.88
CA VAL A 128 10.91 16.33 11.63
C VAL A 128 11.91 15.22 11.31
N PHE A 129 11.75 14.58 10.16
CA PHE A 129 12.64 13.53 9.71
C PHE A 129 14.05 14.07 9.44
N LYS A 130 15.04 13.49 10.13
CA LYS A 130 16.46 13.85 10.03
C LYS A 130 17.24 12.91 9.14
N GLY A 131 16.80 11.67 9.02
CA GLY A 131 17.49 10.67 8.22
C GLY A 131 17.21 9.24 8.67
N TRP A 132 17.77 8.33 7.88
CA TRP A 132 17.81 6.91 8.17
C TRP A 132 19.18 6.55 8.73
N GLU A 133 19.21 5.67 9.72
CA GLU A 133 20.45 5.09 10.23
C GLU A 133 20.44 3.57 9.98
N LYS A 134 21.48 3.05 9.32
CA LYS A 134 21.61 1.64 9.00
C LYS A 134 21.85 0.82 10.26
N ILE A 135 21.19 -0.33 10.37
CA ILE A 135 21.47 -1.32 11.40
C ILE A 135 22.47 -2.32 10.82
N GLU A 136 23.59 -2.53 11.51
CA GLU A 136 24.60 -3.49 11.08
C GLU A 136 24.01 -4.91 11.03
N ASN A 137 24.32 -5.65 9.96
CA ASN A 137 23.88 -7.03 9.74
C ASN A 137 22.35 -7.24 9.81
N SER A 138 21.56 -6.22 9.45
CA SER A 138 20.10 -6.29 9.40
C SER A 138 19.56 -5.63 8.12
N THR A 139 18.41 -6.12 7.65
CA THR A 139 17.61 -5.47 6.60
C THR A 139 16.78 -4.31 7.14
N ASP A 140 16.57 -4.26 8.46
CA ASP A 140 15.88 -3.17 9.15
C ASP A 140 16.72 -1.89 9.20
N ILE A 141 16.06 -0.76 9.45
CA ILE A 141 16.72 0.55 9.61
C ILE A 141 16.16 1.31 10.81
N TYR A 142 16.92 2.27 11.32
CA TYR A 142 16.39 3.25 12.27
C TYR A 142 15.87 4.50 11.54
N ILE A 143 14.71 4.98 11.97
CA ILE A 143 14.19 6.31 11.65
C ILE A 143 14.65 7.30 12.73
N LEU A 144 15.11 8.48 12.33
CA LEU A 144 15.47 9.58 13.23
C LEU A 144 14.51 10.75 13.05
N LEU A 145 13.82 11.13 14.12
CA LEU A 145 12.87 12.24 14.14
C LEU A 145 13.30 13.28 15.17
N GLU A 146 13.44 14.54 14.78
CA GLU A 146 13.70 15.66 15.67
C GLU A 146 12.40 16.31 16.10
N ASN A 147 12.24 16.55 17.40
CA ASN A 147 11.21 17.46 17.88
C ASN A 147 11.61 18.90 17.51
N PRO A 148 10.85 19.60 16.65
CA PRO A 148 11.26 20.92 16.16
C PRO A 148 11.33 21.98 17.28
N THR A 149 10.64 21.79 18.40
CA THR A 149 10.60 22.70 19.54
C THR A 149 11.73 22.40 20.54
N THR A 150 11.87 21.15 20.99
CA THR A 150 12.85 20.78 22.03
C THR A 150 14.20 20.34 21.49
N LYS A 151 14.31 20.08 20.18
CA LYS A 151 15.50 19.54 19.50
C LYS A 151 15.91 18.13 19.92
N ASN A 152 15.12 17.47 20.75
CA ASN A 152 15.33 16.07 21.12
C ASN A 152 15.13 15.16 19.92
N ILE A 153 15.99 14.14 19.81
CA ILE A 153 15.93 13.14 18.74
C ILE A 153 15.24 11.88 19.27
N PHE A 154 14.17 11.50 18.60
CA PHE A 154 13.56 10.18 18.71
C PHE A 154 14.20 9.23 17.69
N LYS A 155 14.57 8.04 18.14
CA LYS A 155 15.06 6.93 17.31
C LYS A 155 14.06 5.78 17.40
N GLY A 156 13.65 5.25 16.25
CA GLY A 156 12.73 4.10 16.16
C GLY A 156 13.20 3.07 15.14
N ARG A 157 12.96 1.78 15.39
CA ARG A 157 13.29 0.70 14.45
C ARG A 157 12.16 0.43 13.47
N ILE A 158 12.44 0.51 12.18
CA ILE A 158 11.55 0.13 11.08
C ILE A 158 11.87 -1.30 10.65
N THR A 159 10.83 -2.13 10.58
CA THR A 159 10.94 -3.52 10.13
C THR A 159 10.35 -3.67 8.72
N PHE A 160 11.08 -4.27 7.79
CA PHE A 160 10.60 -4.41 6.40
C PHE A 160 10.06 -5.80 6.06
N GLU A 161 10.59 -6.83 6.71
CA GLU A 161 10.26 -8.22 6.43
C GLU A 161 9.74 -8.93 7.68
N ASN A 162 8.97 -10.00 7.47
CA ASN A 162 8.61 -10.96 8.51
C ASN A 162 9.88 -11.70 8.95
N SER A 163 10.68 -11.10 9.83
CA SER A 163 11.88 -11.75 10.32
C SER A 163 11.57 -12.58 11.56
N PHE A 164 11.69 -13.91 11.43
CA PHE A 164 11.76 -14.86 12.55
C PHE A 164 13.08 -14.72 13.34
N LEU A 165 14.13 -14.19 12.71
CA LEU A 165 15.50 -14.15 13.24
C LEU A 165 15.90 -12.81 13.88
N ASN A 166 15.05 -11.79 13.83
CA ASN A 166 15.27 -10.57 14.58
C ASN A 166 15.09 -10.90 16.07
N LEU A 167 16.22 -11.12 16.75
CA LEU A 167 16.35 -11.31 18.19
C LEU A 167 15.77 -10.09 18.93
N ILE A 168 14.45 -10.10 19.11
CA ILE A 168 13.70 -9.16 19.92
C ILE A 168 13.37 -9.87 21.22
N THR A 169 13.88 -9.34 22.31
CA THR A 169 13.70 -9.90 23.64
C THR A 169 12.33 -9.52 24.18
N SER A 170 11.32 -10.36 23.96
CA SER A 170 10.21 -10.61 24.91
C SER A 170 9.30 -11.74 24.42
N GLY A 171 9.20 -12.80 25.23
CA GLY A 171 8.06 -13.73 25.34
C GLY A 171 7.43 -14.32 24.06
N ASN A 172 7.77 -15.59 23.77
CA ASN A 172 7.01 -16.55 22.95
C ASN A 172 6.52 -16.05 21.57
N SER A 173 7.38 -16.26 20.57
CA SER A 173 7.06 -16.37 19.13
C SER A 173 5.95 -15.45 18.61
N LYS A 174 6.23 -14.14 18.50
CA LYS A 174 5.38 -13.25 17.71
C LYS A 174 6.16 -12.83 16.47
N GLN A 175 5.72 -13.32 15.31
CA GLN A 175 6.20 -12.86 14.00
C GLN A 175 6.33 -11.34 14.00
N ASN A 176 7.47 -10.84 13.53
CA ASN A 176 7.62 -9.40 13.33
C ASN A 176 6.75 -8.98 12.17
N THR A 177 5.62 -8.36 12.47
CA THR A 177 4.84 -7.66 11.45
C THR A 177 5.70 -6.52 10.91
N PRO A 178 5.86 -6.38 9.60
CA PRO A 178 6.56 -5.26 9.01
C PRO A 178 5.87 -3.95 9.41
N THR A 179 6.66 -2.89 9.53
CA THR A 179 6.14 -1.54 9.71
C THR A 179 5.22 -1.17 8.54
N LEU A 180 4.03 -0.70 8.86
CA LEU A 180 3.07 -0.22 7.88
C LEU A 180 3.38 1.24 7.54
N PHE A 181 3.42 1.55 6.25
CA PHE A 181 3.58 2.92 5.77
C PHE A 181 2.25 3.43 5.24
N LEU A 182 1.79 4.48 5.88
CA LEU A 182 0.51 5.10 5.63
C LEU A 182 0.73 6.54 5.14
N VAL A 183 -0.19 7.08 4.35
CA VAL A 183 -0.27 8.52 4.10
C VAL A 183 -1.56 9.10 4.62
N GLU A 184 -1.43 10.19 5.36
CA GLU A 184 -2.50 11.07 5.78
C GLU A 184 -2.73 12.20 4.76
N ASP A 185 -3.97 12.39 4.30
CA ASP A 185 -4.33 13.51 3.43
C ASP A 185 -4.71 14.77 4.23
N LEU A 186 -3.82 15.76 4.26
CA LEU A 186 -4.00 17.02 4.97
C LEU A 186 -5.13 17.91 4.42
N ASN A 187 -5.74 17.57 3.27
CA ASN A 187 -6.92 18.25 2.74
C ASN A 187 -8.13 18.14 3.67
N TYR A 188 -8.20 17.09 4.48
CA TYR A 188 -9.30 16.91 5.41
C TYR A 188 -8.94 17.53 6.76
N GLY A 189 -9.88 18.33 7.27
CA GLY A 189 -9.80 18.94 8.59
C GLY A 189 -9.92 17.96 9.75
N PRO A 190 -10.06 18.47 10.99
CA PRO A 190 -10.28 17.60 12.15
C PRO A 190 -11.47 16.68 11.93
N ALA A 191 -11.23 15.38 12.00
CA ALA A 191 -12.26 14.36 11.86
C ALA A 191 -13.28 14.49 12.99
N THR A 192 -14.46 15.05 12.72
CA THR A 192 -15.58 14.84 13.64
C THR A 192 -15.87 13.34 13.75
N GLU A 193 -16.36 12.85 14.89
CA GLU A 193 -16.67 11.43 15.12
C GLU A 193 -17.53 10.79 14.00
N LYS A 194 -18.25 11.60 13.21
CA LYS A 194 -19.13 11.17 12.11
C LYS A 194 -18.46 11.00 10.75
N THR A 195 -17.18 11.37 10.59
CA THR A 195 -16.48 11.43 9.29
C THR A 195 -15.31 10.46 9.16
N TRP A 196 -15.31 9.36 9.93
CA TRP A 196 -14.37 8.24 9.76
C TRP A 196 -14.65 7.49 8.46
N LYS A 197 -14.38 8.13 7.33
CA LYS A 197 -14.18 7.43 6.08
C LYS A 197 -12.73 6.95 6.05
N ASN A 198 -12.53 5.72 5.60
CA ASN A 198 -11.22 5.12 5.34
C ASN A 198 -10.35 5.93 4.34
N ASP A 199 -10.83 7.06 3.86
CA ASP A 199 -10.22 7.91 2.84
C ASP A 199 -9.10 8.83 3.39
N TYR A 200 -9.03 9.03 4.72
CA TYR A 200 -8.03 9.96 5.29
C TYR A 200 -6.62 9.37 5.36
N VAL A 201 -6.51 8.05 5.55
CA VAL A 201 -5.24 7.34 5.71
C VAL A 201 -5.21 6.10 4.82
N SER A 202 -4.29 6.07 3.86
CA SER A 202 -4.14 4.92 2.93
C SER A 202 -2.81 4.18 3.14
N LEU A 203 -2.82 2.86 2.97
CA LEU A 203 -1.61 2.02 2.88
C LEU A 203 -0.96 2.21 1.51
N ILE A 204 0.37 2.38 1.45
CA ILE A 204 1.03 2.75 0.18
C ILE A 204 2.18 1.83 -0.22
N PHE A 205 2.91 1.24 0.73
CA PHE A 205 4.03 0.36 0.39
C PHE A 205 3.69 -1.08 0.72
N GLU A 206 3.24 -1.82 -0.28
CA GLU A 206 3.09 -3.27 -0.19
C GLU A 206 4.34 -3.99 -0.69
N THR A 207 4.95 -3.47 -1.77
CA THR A 207 6.16 -3.99 -2.44
C THR A 207 7.33 -3.01 -2.30
N ASN A 208 8.58 -3.49 -2.42
CA ASN A 208 9.83 -2.69 -2.30
C ASN A 208 9.82 -1.65 -1.18
N ARG A 209 9.29 -2.02 0.00
CA ARG A 209 8.97 -1.08 1.09
C ARG A 209 10.18 -0.25 1.53
N GLN A 210 11.37 -0.86 1.56
CA GLN A 210 12.59 -0.17 1.92
C GLN A 210 12.95 0.94 0.93
N GLU A 211 13.00 0.62 -0.36
CA GLU A 211 13.33 1.61 -1.40
C GLU A 211 12.28 2.73 -1.48
N LEU A 212 10.99 2.36 -1.50
CA LEU A 212 9.90 3.32 -1.63
C LEU A 212 9.78 4.23 -0.40
N SER A 213 9.95 3.69 0.82
CA SER A 213 9.94 4.52 2.03
C SER A 213 11.10 5.52 2.06
N GLN A 214 12.29 5.11 1.61
CA GLN A 214 13.45 6.00 1.54
C GLN A 214 13.29 7.09 0.46
N LYS A 215 12.58 6.82 -0.63
CA LYS A 215 12.23 7.82 -1.66
C LYS A 215 11.11 8.76 -1.20
N ALA A 216 10.11 8.22 -0.52
CA ALA A 216 8.90 8.95 -0.15
C ALA A 216 9.13 9.97 0.97
N ILE A 217 10.08 9.70 1.87
CA ILE A 217 10.37 10.53 3.04
C ILE A 217 11.71 11.22 2.84
N LYS A 218 11.71 12.56 2.88
CA LYS A 218 12.87 13.43 2.67
C LYS A 218 13.21 14.17 3.95
N VAL A 219 14.48 14.53 4.12
CA VAL A 219 14.94 15.33 5.27
C VAL A 219 14.12 16.62 5.36
N GLY A 220 13.61 16.91 6.56
CA GLY A 220 12.72 18.04 6.81
C GLY A 220 11.23 17.69 6.81
N ASP A 221 10.83 16.54 6.26
CA ASP A 221 9.44 16.08 6.30
C ASP A 221 8.96 15.88 7.74
N VAL A 222 7.72 16.23 8.01
CA VAL A 222 7.03 15.90 9.26
C VAL A 222 6.45 14.49 9.12
N VAL A 223 6.87 13.61 10.01
CA VAL A 223 6.48 12.20 10.02
C VAL A 223 5.93 11.83 11.40
N ALA A 224 4.81 11.13 11.40
CA ALA A 224 4.27 10.54 12.62
C ALA A 224 4.59 9.05 12.68
N VAL A 225 4.89 8.54 13.86
CA VAL A 225 5.15 7.11 14.07
C VAL A 225 4.39 6.59 15.28
N ARG A 226 4.03 5.31 15.23
CA ARG A 226 3.44 4.57 16.35
C ARG A 226 4.28 3.35 16.64
N THR A 227 4.61 3.12 17.90
CA THR A 227 5.40 1.95 18.33
C THR A 227 4.51 0.70 18.46
N ILE A 228 5.14 -0.48 18.55
CA ILE A 228 4.45 -1.73 18.84
C ILE A 228 4.23 -1.82 20.36
N LEU A 229 3.00 -2.14 20.77
CA LEU A 229 2.67 -2.42 22.17
C LEU A 229 2.63 -3.93 22.40
N GLU A 230 3.18 -4.37 23.51
CA GLU A 230 3.11 -5.75 23.98
C GLU A 230 2.30 -5.82 25.26
N ASN A 231 1.41 -6.80 25.33
CA ASN A 231 0.72 -7.15 26.56
C ASN A 231 1.67 -8.00 27.41
N VAL A 232 2.00 -7.52 28.60
CA VAL A 232 2.61 -8.29 29.68
C VAL A 232 1.56 -8.49 30.78
N PRO A 233 1.68 -9.49 31.67
CA PRO A 233 0.69 -9.70 32.73
C PRO A 233 0.47 -8.41 33.54
N GLY A 234 -0.75 -7.86 33.47
CA GLY A 234 -1.19 -6.69 34.23
C GLY A 234 -1.02 -5.33 33.54
N TYR A 235 -0.28 -5.20 32.43
CA TYR A 235 -0.09 -3.92 31.74
C TYR A 235 0.45 -4.05 30.30
N GLN A 236 0.50 -2.94 29.56
CA GLN A 236 1.14 -2.87 28.24
C GLN A 236 2.53 -2.24 28.34
N ILE A 237 3.45 -2.65 27.49
CA ILE A 237 4.76 -2.00 27.31
C ILE A 237 5.04 -1.74 25.85
N VAL A 238 5.93 -0.78 25.56
CA VAL A 238 6.45 -0.58 24.21
C VAL A 238 7.51 -1.64 23.91
N ARG A 239 7.35 -2.35 22.79
CA ARG A 239 8.36 -3.29 22.29
C ARG A 239 9.65 -2.55 21.96
N LYS A 240 10.77 -3.04 22.48
CA LYS A 240 12.12 -2.53 22.20
C LYS A 240 12.97 -3.61 21.52
N ASP A 241 13.91 -3.19 20.69
CA ASP A 241 14.94 -4.08 20.15
C ASP A 241 16.02 -4.38 21.18
N ASN A 242 17.01 -5.20 20.80
CA ASN A 242 18.14 -5.57 21.66
C ASN A 242 19.04 -4.40 22.08
N LYS A 243 18.91 -3.22 21.47
CA LYS A 243 19.61 -1.97 21.86
C LYS A 243 18.72 -1.04 22.67
N GLY A 244 17.51 -1.48 23.03
CA GLY A 244 16.55 -0.66 23.78
C GLY A 244 15.79 0.36 22.93
N VAL A 245 15.87 0.28 21.60
CA VAL A 245 15.18 1.21 20.68
C VAL A 245 13.76 0.72 20.42
N SER A 246 12.77 1.61 20.52
CA SER A 246 11.36 1.27 20.27
C SER A 246 11.14 0.77 18.83
N VAL A 247 10.40 -0.33 18.69
CA VAL A 247 10.04 -0.90 17.39
C VAL A 247 8.77 -0.25 16.86
N ILE A 248 8.78 0.19 15.61
CA ILE A 248 7.69 0.97 14.98
C ILE A 248 6.70 0.04 14.28
N SER A 249 5.41 0.19 14.62
CA SER A 249 4.30 -0.50 13.96
C SER A 249 3.82 0.25 12.72
N LYS A 250 3.79 1.59 12.78
CA LYS A 250 3.26 2.44 11.71
C LYS A 250 4.12 3.68 11.53
N VAL A 251 4.34 4.05 10.28
CA VAL A 251 4.85 5.35 9.84
C VAL A 251 3.74 6.03 9.06
N VAL A 252 3.43 7.27 9.40
CA VAL A 252 2.42 8.10 8.75
C VAL A 252 3.12 9.29 8.11
N ILE A 253 3.07 9.32 6.79
CA ILE A 253 3.57 10.40 5.95
C ILE A 253 2.41 11.37 5.73
N ARG A 254 2.64 12.68 5.83
CA ARG A 254 1.58 13.68 5.83
C ARG A 254 1.75 14.61 4.63
N ARG A 255 0.70 14.86 3.86
CA ARG A 255 0.71 15.80 2.71
C ARG A 255 -0.69 16.15 2.25
N PHE A 256 -0.84 17.29 1.59
CA PHE A 256 -2.04 17.60 0.81
C PHE A 256 -2.12 16.70 -0.42
N GLY A 257 -3.32 16.21 -0.72
CA GLY A 257 -3.57 15.29 -1.84
C GLY A 257 -3.27 13.83 -1.51
N GLY A 258 -2.85 13.55 -0.28
CA GLY A 258 -2.72 12.20 0.27
C GLY A 258 -1.90 11.24 -0.58
N ALA A 259 -2.39 10.01 -0.68
CA ALA A 259 -1.72 8.93 -1.42
C ALA A 259 -1.54 9.25 -2.91
N SER A 260 -2.52 9.90 -3.53
CA SER A 260 -2.48 10.24 -4.95
C SER A 260 -1.32 11.16 -5.28
N GLU A 261 -1.02 12.14 -4.41
CA GLU A 261 0.11 13.04 -4.61
C GLU A 261 1.44 12.34 -4.39
N LEU A 262 1.54 11.49 -3.36
CA LEU A 262 2.75 10.68 -3.16
C LEU A 262 3.05 9.77 -4.35
N ILE A 263 2.04 9.14 -4.93
CA ILE A 263 2.23 8.27 -6.10
C ILE A 263 2.78 9.06 -7.30
N LYS A 264 2.40 10.34 -7.47
CA LYS A 264 2.97 11.19 -8.53
C LYS A 264 4.44 11.51 -8.27
N GLU A 265 4.81 11.80 -7.03
CA GLU A 265 6.21 12.10 -6.66
C GLU A 265 7.14 10.88 -6.79
N LEU A 266 6.60 9.67 -6.72
CA LEU A 266 7.36 8.42 -6.79
C LEU A 266 7.53 7.87 -8.22
N LYS A 267 6.85 8.45 -9.21
CA LYS A 267 7.01 8.13 -10.63
C LYS A 267 8.16 8.92 -11.23
#